data_AF-A0A653CR18-F1
#
_entry.id   AF-A0A653CR18-F1
#
_cell.length_a   1.000
_cell.length_b   1.000
_cell.length_c   1.000
_cell.angle_alpha   90.00
_cell.angle_beta   90.00
_cell.angle_gamma   90.00
#
_symmetry.space_group_name_H-M   'P 1'
#
loop_
_entity.id
_entity.type
_entity.pdbx_description
1 polymer ?
#
loop_
_entity_poly.entity_id
_entity_poly.type
_entity_poly.pdbx_seq_one_letter_code
_entity_poly.pdbx_strand_id
1 'polypeptide(L)'
;MSRGIASEFQPLFGRVDELKRQGGRVGQVLELRSDQRRLYYLISKKSYQKPTYRTVWEALLDLREKLLTANVLKLAIPRLACGRDGLDWRIIRNMLEVLFRFKGIKILVCSWNQRGPQNTEPWIALTKLLAARRAFCVHSDTNVSGTKRP
;
A
#
# COMPACT_ATOMS: atom_id res chain seq x y z
N MET A 1 4.66 -6.95 10.04
CA MET A 1 4.45 -5.51 9.78
C MET A 1 4.56 -4.78 11.12
N SER A 2 5.70 -4.16 11.46
CA SER A 2 5.95 -3.73 12.85
C SER A 2 6.46 -2.29 13.03
N ARG A 3 6.63 -1.49 11.96
CA ARG A 3 7.07 -0.07 12.05
C ARG A 3 6.52 0.80 10.91
N GLY A 4 6.26 2.08 11.17
CA GLY A 4 5.79 3.09 10.21
C GLY A 4 4.27 3.09 10.03
N ILE A 5 3.75 3.62 8.92
CA ILE A 5 2.30 3.63 8.66
C ILE A 5 1.66 2.22 8.74
N ALA A 6 2.46 1.17 8.52
CA ALA A 6 2.03 -0.22 8.67
C ALA A 6 1.64 -0.62 10.11
N SER A 7 2.25 -0.04 11.16
CA SER A 7 1.83 -0.29 12.54
C SER A 7 0.53 0.43 12.88
N GLU A 8 0.27 1.56 12.23
CA GLU A 8 -0.98 2.32 12.40
C GLU A 8 -2.17 1.61 11.73
N PHE A 9 -1.91 0.91 10.62
CA PHE A 9 -2.94 0.19 9.86
C PHE A 9 -3.32 -1.16 10.49
N GLN A 10 -2.47 -1.77 11.31
CA GLN A 10 -2.75 -3.07 11.92
C GLN A 10 -3.98 -3.05 12.85
N PRO A 11 -4.13 -2.09 13.78
CA PRO A 11 -5.31 -1.98 14.63
C PRO A 11 -6.58 -1.61 13.83
N LEU A 12 -6.43 -0.76 12.80
CA LEU A 12 -7.55 -0.27 12.00
C LEU A 12 -8.11 -1.31 11.03
N PHE A 13 -7.26 -2.23 10.55
CA PHE A 13 -7.60 -3.16 9.47
C PHE A 13 -7.17 -4.59 9.78
N GLY A 14 -7.26 -4.99 11.07
CA GLY A 14 -6.73 -6.20 11.71
C GLY A 14 -7.08 -7.58 11.13
N ARG A 15 -7.55 -7.68 9.89
CA ARG A 15 -7.75 -8.93 9.14
C ARG A 15 -6.47 -9.40 8.45
N VAL A 16 -5.34 -9.29 9.15
CA VAL A 16 -4.04 -9.73 8.62
C VAL A 16 -4.09 -11.22 8.26
N ASP A 17 -4.81 -12.04 9.03
CA ASP A 17 -4.94 -13.47 8.75
C ASP A 17 -5.71 -13.78 7.46
N GLU A 18 -6.63 -12.91 7.04
CA GLU A 18 -7.29 -13.02 5.73
C GLU A 18 -6.29 -12.78 4.59
N LEU A 19 -5.44 -11.76 4.74
CA LEU A 19 -4.32 -11.53 3.81
C LEU A 19 -3.35 -12.72 3.79
N LYS A 20 -3.16 -13.41 4.93
CA LYS A 20 -2.34 -14.64 4.97
C LYS A 20 -2.89 -15.77 4.16
N ARG A 21 -4.19 -16.00 4.23
CA ARG A 21 -4.82 -17.08 3.46
C ARG A 21 -4.77 -16.86 1.95
N GLN A 22 -4.64 -15.61 1.49
CA GLN A 22 -4.55 -15.31 0.05
C GLN A 22 -3.19 -15.70 -0.58
N GLY A 23 -2.13 -15.94 0.22
CA GLY A 23 -0.87 -16.51 -0.27
C GLY A 23 -0.14 -15.67 -1.33
N GLY A 24 -0.17 -14.34 -1.22
CA GLY A 24 0.38 -13.44 -2.24
C GLY A 24 1.89 -13.57 -2.47
N ARG A 25 2.31 -13.42 -3.73
CA ARG A 25 3.71 -13.52 -4.16
C ARG A 25 4.30 -12.12 -4.40
N VAL A 26 5.63 -12.03 -4.43
CA VAL A 26 6.31 -10.79 -4.85
C VAL A 26 5.86 -10.42 -6.26
N GLY A 27 5.59 -9.13 -6.49
CA GLY A 27 5.05 -8.63 -7.75
C GLY A 27 3.52 -8.68 -7.81
N GLN A 28 2.84 -9.08 -6.73
CA GLN A 28 1.37 -9.09 -6.65
C GLN A 28 0.84 -8.11 -5.61
N VAL A 29 -0.46 -7.91 -5.66
CA VAL A 29 -1.26 -7.10 -4.76
C VAL A 29 -2.35 -7.96 -4.16
N LEU A 30 -2.50 -7.91 -2.85
CA LEU A 30 -3.64 -8.52 -2.17
C LEU A 30 -4.74 -7.49 -1.96
N GLU A 31 -5.99 -7.91 -2.09
CA GLU A 31 -7.15 -7.05 -1.82
C GLU A 31 -7.82 -7.50 -0.52
N LEU A 32 -8.06 -6.55 0.37
CA LEU A 32 -8.90 -6.74 1.54
C LEU A 32 -10.08 -5.79 1.45
N ARG A 33 -11.29 -6.33 1.58
CA ARG A 33 -12.53 -5.56 1.60
C ARG A 33 -12.99 -5.36 3.03
N SER A 34 -13.16 -4.11 3.44
CA SER A 34 -13.79 -3.76 4.71
C SER A 34 -14.94 -2.80 4.43
N ASP A 35 -16.17 -3.30 4.56
CA ASP A 35 -17.42 -2.57 4.33
C ASP A 35 -17.44 -1.86 2.97
N GLN A 36 -17.32 -0.53 2.95
CA GLN A 36 -17.29 0.29 1.73
C GLN A 36 -15.88 0.63 1.22
N ARG A 37 -14.84 0.05 1.80
CA ARG A 37 -13.44 0.37 1.51
C ARG A 37 -12.68 -0.84 0.99
N ARG A 38 -11.82 -0.60 0.00
CA ARG A 38 -10.90 -1.57 -0.58
C ARG A 38 -9.47 -1.22 -0.21
N LEU A 39 -8.76 -2.16 0.36
CA LEU A 39 -7.37 -2.02 0.75
C LEU A 39 -6.53 -2.91 -0.15
N TYR A 40 -5.53 -2.32 -0.78
CA TYR A 40 -4.61 -2.99 -1.67
C TYR A 40 -3.25 -3.09 -0.99
N TYR A 41 -2.75 -4.30 -0.78
CA TYR A 41 -1.47 -4.55 -0.13
C TYR A 41 -0.45 -4.94 -1.21
N LEU A 42 0.45 -4.00 -1.53
CA LEU A 42 1.46 -4.17 -2.57
C LEU A 42 2.62 -5.03 -2.05
N ILE A 43 2.78 -6.23 -2.59
CA ILE A 43 3.84 -7.17 -2.21
C ILE A 43 5.05 -6.97 -3.12
N SER A 44 5.99 -6.13 -2.69
CA SER A 44 7.16 -5.76 -3.50
C SER A 44 8.44 -6.53 -3.14
N LYS A 45 8.46 -7.25 -2.02
CA LYS A 45 9.66 -7.96 -1.53
C LYS A 45 9.36 -9.11 -0.58
N LYS A 46 10.35 -9.99 -0.42
CA LYS A 46 10.42 -10.90 0.73
C LYS A 46 10.90 -10.15 1.99
N SER A 47 10.49 -10.57 3.18
CA SER A 47 10.87 -9.88 4.44
C SER A 47 12.37 -9.72 4.67
N TYR A 48 13.17 -10.63 4.11
CA TYR A 48 14.62 -10.65 4.27
C TYR A 48 15.36 -9.93 3.14
N GLN A 49 14.63 -9.36 2.16
CA GLN A 49 15.21 -8.72 0.98
C GLN A 49 14.71 -7.28 0.87
N LYS A 50 15.47 -6.42 0.19
CA LYS A 50 15.00 -5.09 -0.22
C LYS A 50 14.14 -5.22 -1.48
N PRO A 51 13.13 -4.35 -1.66
CA PRO A 51 12.38 -4.33 -2.91
C PRO A 51 13.29 -3.78 -4.02
N THR A 52 13.01 -4.17 -5.26
CA THR A 52 13.68 -3.62 -6.44
C THR A 52 12.67 -2.81 -7.26
N TYR A 53 13.14 -1.91 -8.12
CA TYR A 53 12.24 -1.21 -9.04
C TYR A 53 11.42 -2.20 -9.90
N ARG A 54 12.02 -3.31 -10.31
CA ARG A 54 11.33 -4.36 -11.06
C ARG A 54 10.17 -4.98 -10.28
N THR A 55 10.41 -5.39 -9.04
CA THR A 55 9.35 -6.04 -8.23
C THR A 55 8.23 -5.06 -7.84
N VAL A 56 8.56 -3.77 -7.66
CA VAL A 56 7.54 -2.73 -7.49
C VAL A 56 6.76 -2.49 -8.78
N TRP A 57 7.41 -2.49 -9.94
CA TRP A 57 6.75 -2.36 -11.24
C TRP A 57 5.71 -3.44 -11.47
N GLU A 58 6.10 -4.70 -11.24
CA GLU A 58 5.23 -5.87 -11.38
C GLU A 58 4.01 -5.75 -10.45
N ALA A 59 4.21 -5.34 -9.20
CA ALA A 59 3.12 -5.15 -8.27
C ALA A 59 2.21 -3.95 -8.63
N LEU A 60 2.76 -2.87 -9.21
CA LEU A 60 1.95 -1.74 -9.68
C LEU A 60 1.14 -2.10 -10.94
N LEU A 61 1.65 -2.99 -11.79
CA LEU A 61 0.88 -3.54 -12.91
C LEU A 61 -0.32 -4.35 -12.40
N ASP A 62 -0.10 -5.26 -11.46
CA ASP A 62 -1.19 -6.05 -10.85
C ASP A 62 -2.19 -5.14 -10.10
N LEU A 63 -1.71 -4.08 -9.44
CA LEU A 63 -2.57 -3.06 -8.82
C LEU A 63 -3.50 -2.41 -9.85
N ARG A 64 -2.95 -2.03 -11.00
CA ARG A 64 -3.72 -1.38 -12.08
C ARG A 64 -4.85 -2.28 -12.56
N GLU A 65 -4.54 -3.54 -12.86
CA GLU A 65 -5.56 -4.50 -13.33
C GLU A 65 -6.67 -4.67 -12.29
N LYS A 66 -6.32 -4.86 -11.02
CA LYS A 66 -7.30 -4.96 -9.93
C LYS A 66 -8.19 -3.72 -9.81
N LEU A 67 -7.63 -2.52 -9.97
CA LEU A 67 -8.40 -1.27 -9.91
C LEU A 67 -9.38 -1.14 -11.08
N LEU A 68 -8.95 -1.52 -12.29
CA LEU A 68 -9.80 -1.50 -13.47
C LEU A 68 -10.94 -2.51 -13.36
N THR A 69 -10.64 -3.77 -13.01
CA THR A 69 -11.65 -4.82 -12.79
C THR A 69 -12.66 -4.42 -11.73
N ALA A 70 -12.19 -3.74 -10.68
CA ALA A 70 -13.03 -3.32 -9.58
C ALA A 70 -13.73 -1.95 -9.82
N ASN A 71 -13.51 -1.31 -10.97
CA ASN A 71 -14.00 0.03 -11.33
C ASN A 71 -13.64 1.11 -10.28
N VAL A 72 -12.41 1.07 -9.77
CA VAL A 72 -11.89 2.04 -8.80
C VAL A 72 -11.14 3.15 -9.52
N LEU A 73 -11.73 4.34 -9.56
CA LEU A 73 -11.15 5.50 -10.24
C LEU A 73 -10.39 6.47 -9.31
N LYS A 74 -10.41 6.25 -8.00
CA LYS A 74 -9.74 7.12 -7.02
C LYS A 74 -8.96 6.26 -6.02
N LEU A 75 -7.64 6.37 -6.03
CA LEU A 75 -6.74 5.60 -5.17
C LEU A 75 -5.89 6.55 -4.31
N ALA A 76 -5.82 6.33 -3.00
CA ALA A 76 -4.80 6.96 -2.16
C ALA A 76 -3.64 5.98 -1.93
N ILE A 77 -2.40 6.48 -2.05
CA ILE A 77 -1.18 5.72 -1.81
C ILE A 77 -0.24 6.53 -0.90
N PRO A 78 0.52 5.91 0.01
CA PRO A 78 1.66 6.56 0.64
C PRO A 78 2.84 6.66 -0.35
N ARG A 79 3.95 7.27 0.07
CA ARG A 79 5.23 7.12 -0.66
C ARG A 79 5.71 5.67 -0.56
N LEU A 80 5.43 4.87 -1.59
CA LEU A 80 5.70 3.43 -1.67
C LEU A 80 7.20 3.12 -1.78
N ALA A 81 7.66 2.08 -1.07
CA ALA A 81 9.02 1.56 -1.11
C ALA A 81 10.14 2.59 -0.87
N CYS A 82 9.81 3.72 -0.22
CA CYS A 82 10.76 4.78 0.12
C CYS A 82 11.23 4.69 1.58
N GLY A 83 12.36 5.35 1.88
CA GLY A 83 12.93 5.38 3.22
C GLY A 83 13.70 4.10 3.53
N ARG A 84 13.15 3.22 4.38
CA ARG A 84 13.84 1.99 4.84
C ARG A 84 14.15 1.00 3.72
N ASP A 85 13.33 1.02 2.69
CA ASP A 85 13.49 0.19 1.49
C ASP A 85 14.52 0.75 0.50
N GLY A 86 14.86 2.04 0.62
CA GLY A 86 15.96 2.68 -0.11
C GLY A 86 15.70 3.01 -1.58
N LEU A 87 14.47 2.86 -2.09
CA LEU A 87 14.16 3.26 -3.47
C LEU A 87 13.85 4.77 -3.56
N ASP A 88 14.24 5.37 -4.69
CA ASP A 88 13.99 6.77 -4.99
C ASP A 88 12.53 6.97 -5.38
N TRP A 89 11.83 7.81 -4.61
CA TRP A 89 10.45 8.20 -4.88
C TRP A 89 10.26 8.79 -6.27
N ARG A 90 11.24 9.52 -6.81
CA ARG A 90 11.16 10.12 -8.15
C ARG A 90 11.00 9.05 -9.23
N ILE A 91 11.73 7.95 -9.10
CA ILE A 91 11.64 6.81 -10.03
C ILE A 91 10.27 6.13 -9.87
N ILE A 92 9.84 5.87 -8.63
CA ILE A 92 8.52 5.26 -8.35
C ILE A 92 7.37 6.13 -8.88
N ARG A 93 7.48 7.46 -8.73
CA ARG A 93 6.51 8.43 -9.25
C ARG A 93 6.42 8.35 -10.78
N ASN A 94 7.56 8.30 -11.47
CA ASN A 94 7.56 8.14 -12.92
C ASN A 94 6.93 6.81 -13.34
N MET A 95 7.17 5.73 -12.60
CA MET A 95 6.55 4.43 -12.87
C MET A 95 5.02 4.48 -12.71
N LEU A 96 4.52 5.14 -11.67
CA LEU A 96 3.09 5.38 -11.48
C LEU A 96 2.49 6.20 -12.63
N GLU A 97 3.17 7.27 -13.04
CA GLU A 97 2.72 8.11 -14.15
C GLU A 97 2.62 7.31 -15.45
N VAL A 98 3.61 6.47 -15.76
CA VAL A 98 3.59 5.62 -16.96
C VAL A 98 2.47 4.57 -16.89
N LEU A 99 2.34 3.86 -15.77
CA LEU A 99 1.41 2.74 -15.64
C LEU A 99 -0.06 3.17 -15.60
N PHE A 100 -0.35 4.32 -14.98
CA PHE A 100 -1.71 4.84 -14.80
C PHE A 100 -2.09 5.92 -15.81
N ARG A 101 -1.18 6.26 -16.75
CA ARG A 101 -1.47 7.20 -17.84
C ARG A 101 -2.70 6.75 -18.63
N PHE A 102 -3.60 7.70 -18.89
CA PHE A 102 -4.83 7.48 -19.68
C PHE A 102 -5.83 6.45 -19.12
N LYS A 103 -5.68 6.01 -17.87
CA LYS A 103 -6.61 5.05 -17.25
C LYS A 103 -7.78 5.70 -16.50
N GLY A 104 -7.83 7.03 -16.44
CA GLY A 104 -8.86 7.75 -15.67
C GLY A 104 -8.75 7.59 -14.15
N ILE A 105 -7.73 6.89 -13.65
CA ILE A 105 -7.50 6.64 -12.23
C ILE A 105 -6.75 7.83 -11.61
N LYS A 106 -7.38 8.48 -10.63
CA LYS A 106 -6.80 9.59 -9.87
C LYS A 106 -6.05 9.08 -8.63
N ILE A 107 -4.73 9.16 -8.68
CA ILE A 107 -3.85 8.78 -7.55
C ILE A 107 -3.57 10.00 -6.68
N LEU A 108 -3.80 9.87 -5.37
CA LEU A 108 -3.35 10.85 -4.36
C LEU A 108 -2.21 10.26 -3.56
N VAL A 109 -1.08 10.94 -3.59
CA VAL A 109 0.09 10.58 -2.81
C VAL A 109 -0.03 11.24 -1.45
N CYS A 110 0.03 10.43 -0.40
CA CYS A 110 -0.07 10.86 0.98
C CYS A 110 1.32 10.82 1.60
N SER A 111 1.82 11.96 2.06
CA SER A 111 3.03 12.03 2.88
C SER A 111 2.63 11.93 4.35
N TRP A 112 3.07 10.88 5.03
CA TRP A 112 2.95 10.83 6.48
C TRP A 112 4.06 11.70 7.07
N ASN A 113 3.67 12.81 7.70
CA ASN A 113 4.60 13.66 8.43
C ASN A 113 4.53 13.25 9.90
N GLN A 114 5.60 12.63 10.42
CA GLN A 114 5.72 12.28 11.86
C GLN A 114 5.62 13.51 12.75
N ARG A 115 6.00 14.67 12.22
CA ARG A 115 5.74 15.98 12.81
C ARG A 115 4.49 16.51 12.13
N GLY A 116 3.30 16.21 12.65
CA GLY A 116 2.09 16.86 12.15
C GLY A 116 2.24 18.40 12.15
N PRO A 117 1.31 19.16 11.53
CA PRO A 117 1.08 20.53 11.99
C PRO A 117 0.95 20.44 13.52
N GLN A 118 1.59 21.32 14.29
CA GLN A 118 1.75 21.22 15.75
C GLN A 118 0.42 21.15 16.55
N ASN A 119 -0.72 20.95 15.89
CA ASN A 119 -2.06 21.01 16.46
C ASN A 119 -3.10 20.01 15.86
N THR A 120 -2.68 18.93 15.20
CA THR A 120 -3.65 17.89 14.76
C THR A 120 -3.10 16.48 14.95
N GLU A 121 -3.87 15.64 15.64
CA GLU A 121 -3.51 14.24 15.85
C GLU A 121 -3.30 13.53 14.50
N PRO A 122 -2.17 12.82 14.30
CA PRO A 122 -1.85 12.12 13.05
C PRO A 122 -2.96 11.17 12.58
N TRP A 123 -3.67 10.57 13.53
CA TRP A 123 -4.79 9.68 13.31
C TRP A 123 -6.02 10.38 12.71
N ILE A 124 -6.31 11.63 13.09
CA ILE A 124 -7.44 12.39 12.53
C ILE A 124 -7.24 12.63 11.03
N ALA A 125 -6.03 13.01 10.62
CA ALA A 125 -5.68 13.18 9.20
C ALA A 125 -5.81 11.86 8.43
N LEU A 126 -5.37 10.75 9.04
CA LEU A 126 -5.53 9.41 8.47
C LEU A 126 -7.02 9.03 8.36
N THR A 127 -7.84 9.22 9.40
CA THR A 127 -9.29 8.97 9.33
C THR A 127 -10.01 9.87 8.33
N LYS A 128 -9.64 11.14 8.20
CA LYS A 128 -10.20 12.05 7.18
C LYS A 128 -9.82 11.59 5.76
N LEU A 129 -8.57 11.15 5.57
CA LEU A 129 -8.11 10.57 4.31
C LEU A 129 -8.85 9.26 3.99
N LEU A 130 -9.02 8.40 5.01
CA LEU A 130 -9.76 7.14 4.97
C LEU A 130 -11.26 7.35 4.74
N ALA A 131 -11.84 8.45 5.21
CA ALA A 131 -13.23 8.82 4.99
C ALA A 131 -13.47 9.42 3.59
N ALA A 132 -12.50 10.15 3.03
CA ALA A 132 -12.63 10.80 1.73
C ALA A 132 -12.44 9.85 0.53
N ARG A 133 -11.91 8.64 0.73
CA ARG A 133 -11.69 7.68 -0.37
C ARG A 133 -12.14 6.28 -0.02
N ARG A 134 -12.63 5.56 -1.02
CA ARG A 134 -13.07 4.17 -0.92
C ARG A 134 -11.95 3.16 -1.22
N ALA A 135 -10.76 3.60 -1.62
CA ALA A 135 -9.64 2.71 -1.95
C ALA A 135 -8.27 3.25 -1.51
N PHE A 136 -7.47 2.40 -0.86
CA PHE A 136 -6.13 2.71 -0.36
C PHE A 136 -5.14 1.62 -0.73
N CYS A 137 -3.92 2.00 -1.09
CA CYS A 137 -2.79 1.08 -1.24
C CYS A 137 -1.82 1.23 -0.08
N VAL A 138 -1.31 0.11 0.44
CA VAL A 138 -0.30 0.06 1.51
C VAL A 138 0.85 -0.84 1.04
N HIS A 139 2.08 -0.43 1.32
CA HIS A 139 3.26 -1.24 1.04
C HIS A 139 3.35 -2.43 2.01
N SER A 140 3.64 -3.63 1.51
CA SER A 140 3.76 -4.84 2.32
C SER A 140 4.86 -5.78 1.85
N ASP A 141 5.40 -6.54 2.80
CA ASP A 141 6.40 -7.58 2.54
C ASP A 141 5.69 -8.94 2.51
N THR A 142 6.22 -9.94 1.78
CA THR A 142 5.63 -11.29 1.72
C THR A 142 5.57 -12.01 3.05
N ASN A 143 6.19 -11.48 4.13
CA ASN A 143 6.11 -12.10 5.45
C ASN A 143 4.83 -11.73 6.18
N VAL A 144 3.83 -12.30 5.56
CA VAL A 144 2.53 -12.72 6.01
C VAL A 144 2.68 -14.16 6.57
N SER A 145 3.91 -14.69 6.73
CA SER A 145 4.13 -15.95 7.46
C SER A 145 4.18 -15.67 8.97
N GLY A 146 3.17 -16.18 9.66
CA GLY A 146 3.38 -16.71 10.99
C GLY A 146 4.21 -17.96 10.83
N THR A 147 5.52 -17.85 10.98
CA THR A 147 6.28 -18.94 11.58
C THR A 147 6.67 -18.45 12.97
N LYS A 148 5.87 -18.85 13.97
CA LYS A 148 6.44 -19.11 15.28
C LYS A 148 7.59 -20.07 15.00
N ARG A 149 8.84 -19.64 15.21
CA ARG A 149 9.92 -20.62 15.33
C ARG A 149 9.62 -21.47 16.57
N PRO A 150 9.89 -22.78 16.53
CA PRO A 150 9.85 -23.63 17.71
C PRO A 150 10.82 -23.13 18.77
#